data_AF-R4K5N2-F1
#
_entry.id   AF-R4K5N2-F1
#
_cell.length_a   1.000
_cell.length_b   1.000
_cell.length_c   1.000
_cell.angle_alpha   90.00
_cell.angle_beta   90.00
_cell.angle_gamma   90.00
#
_symmetry.space_group_name_H-M   'P 1'
#
loop_
_entity.id
_entity.type
_entity.pdbx_description
1 polymer ?
#
loop_
_entity_poly.entity_id
_entity_poly.type
_entity_poly.pdbx_seq_one_letter_code
_entity_poly.pdbx_strand_id
1 'polypeptide(L)'
;MRTIKFIFSFFLSFILMFVLLIFQFSLFTHYKLYNANFYMDKFQKLGLYSYLQSSTNSSLDTIARVSNLPKAVFNNVVSQTWLKSQVENSTTGTIDYMTYKTNNLPAIDTNSLLKTFDENLDKFIKSSNITVDKSVQDQLNSIRSQSGGSIKDEINLFSFDTVSKSSSFQKIRKYLNLLYSYENIIILIIIIIAILLFIIEHNNIAIFISWIGYSLIAGGLLSLVPSLVGIFSRFTDNIAIGIPTIKIIVGSIISDYLKFFTYSSIIFIVLGIILVVISAYLERNSRGFISR
;
A
#
# COMPACT_ATOMS: atom_id res chain seq x y z
N MET A 1 -14.81 40.28 25.16
CA MET A 1 -13.92 39.09 25.33
C MET A 1 -14.56 37.76 24.91
N ARG A 2 -15.84 37.48 25.23
CA ARG A 2 -16.51 36.19 24.89
C ARG A 2 -16.52 35.86 23.39
N THR A 3 -16.78 36.85 22.53
CA THR A 3 -16.77 36.69 21.06
C THR A 3 -15.38 36.35 20.52
N ILE A 4 -14.32 36.93 21.09
CA ILE A 4 -12.94 36.68 20.69
C ILE A 4 -12.56 35.24 21.02
N LYS A 5 -12.87 34.75 22.23
CA LYS A 5 -12.65 33.35 22.61
C LYS A 5 -13.32 32.38 21.65
N PHE A 6 -14.60 32.62 21.34
CA PHE A 6 -15.36 31.80 20.42
C PHE A 6 -14.71 31.72 19.03
N ILE A 7 -14.27 32.86 18.48
CA ILE A 7 -13.59 32.91 17.17
C ILE A 7 -12.30 32.08 17.20
N PHE A 8 -11.47 32.24 18.23
CA PHE A 8 -10.23 31.46 18.35
C PHE A 8 -10.49 29.95 18.50
N SER A 9 -11.46 29.57 19.36
CA SER A 9 -11.84 28.16 19.55
C SER A 9 -12.37 27.54 18.25
N PHE A 10 -13.16 28.29 17.48
CA PHE A 10 -13.63 27.86 16.16
C PHE A 10 -12.46 27.62 15.20
N PHE A 11 -11.52 28.55 15.07
CA PHE A 11 -10.35 28.37 14.20
C PHE A 11 -9.49 27.18 14.63
N LEU A 12 -9.27 26.99 15.93
CA LEU A 12 -8.49 25.87 16.44
C LEU A 12 -9.20 24.52 16.20
N SER A 13 -10.52 24.46 16.40
CA SER A 13 -11.34 23.28 16.07
C SER A 13 -11.31 22.97 14.56
N PHE A 14 -11.35 24.00 13.72
CA PHE A 14 -11.22 23.86 12.28
C PHE A 14 -9.84 23.34 11.85
N ILE A 15 -8.76 23.83 12.46
CA ILE A 15 -7.41 23.29 12.23
C ILE A 15 -7.32 21.84 12.71
N LEU A 16 -7.86 21.55 13.91
CA LEU A 16 -7.87 20.21 14.48
C LEU A 16 -8.55 19.18 13.56
N MET A 17 -9.64 19.58 12.88
CA MET A 17 -10.31 18.74 11.88
C MET A 17 -9.33 18.27 10.78
N PHE A 18 -8.52 19.17 10.22
CA PHE A 18 -7.54 18.80 9.19
C PHE A 18 -6.38 17.99 9.75
N VAL A 19 -5.91 18.29 10.97
CA VAL A 19 -4.84 17.51 11.61
C VAL A 19 -5.32 16.08 11.87
N LEU A 20 -6.57 15.88 12.29
CA LEU A 20 -7.18 14.56 12.45
C LEU A 20 -7.30 13.81 11.12
N LEU A 21 -7.65 14.50 10.03
CA LEU A 21 -7.63 13.91 8.69
C LEU A 21 -6.23 13.44 8.30
N ILE A 22 -5.21 14.29 8.51
CA ILE A 22 -3.80 13.94 8.25
C ILE A 22 -3.36 12.75 9.11
N PHE A 23 -3.80 12.70 10.37
CA PHE A 23 -3.56 11.56 11.26
C PHE A 23 -4.20 10.27 10.73
N GLN A 24 -5.44 10.32 10.24
CA GLN A 24 -6.10 9.18 9.59
C GLN A 24 -5.32 8.67 8.37
N PHE A 25 -4.78 9.58 7.55
CA PHE A 25 -3.89 9.23 6.43
C PHE A 25 -2.55 8.65 6.89
N SER A 26 -1.99 9.12 8.00
CA SER A 26 -0.77 8.57 8.61
C SER A 26 -0.99 7.13 9.10
N LEU A 27 -2.11 6.85 9.77
CA LEU A 27 -2.48 5.48 10.15
C LEU A 27 -2.66 4.59 8.91
N PHE A 28 -3.27 5.13 7.85
CA PHE A 28 -3.42 4.41 6.58
C PHE A 28 -2.06 4.01 5.99
N THR A 29 -1.08 4.91 5.98
CA THR A 29 0.24 4.57 5.44
C THR A 29 0.92 3.48 6.25
N HIS A 30 0.83 3.52 7.58
CA HIS A 30 1.45 2.53 8.46
C HIS A 30 0.79 1.14 8.37
N TYR A 31 -0.54 1.07 8.51
CA TYR A 31 -1.24 -0.21 8.66
C TYR A 31 -1.60 -0.88 7.33
N LYS A 32 -1.70 -0.11 6.24
CA LYS A 32 -2.07 -0.63 4.91
C LYS A 32 -0.98 -0.43 3.88
N LEU A 33 -0.60 0.82 3.60
CA LEU A 33 0.22 1.13 2.42
C LEU A 33 1.65 0.58 2.51
N TYR A 34 2.29 0.71 3.67
CA TYR A 34 3.67 0.29 3.93
C TYR A 34 3.75 -0.98 4.77
N ASN A 35 2.67 -1.76 4.80
CA ASN A 35 2.62 -3.05 5.46
C ASN A 35 2.81 -4.18 4.44
N ALA A 36 4.02 -4.76 4.36
CA ALA A 36 4.32 -5.85 3.44
C ALA A 36 3.38 -7.06 3.63
N ASN A 37 3.05 -7.38 4.89
CA ASN A 37 2.18 -8.50 5.22
C ASN A 37 0.76 -8.33 4.67
N PHE A 38 0.27 -7.09 4.58
CA PHE A 38 -1.02 -6.81 3.96
C PHE A 38 -1.05 -7.24 2.49
N TYR A 39 0.01 -6.97 1.72
CA TYR A 39 0.10 -7.39 0.33
C TYR A 39 0.32 -8.90 0.20
N MET A 40 1.18 -9.49 1.03
CA MET A 40 1.45 -10.93 0.98
C MET A 40 0.20 -11.76 1.25
N ASP A 41 -0.61 -11.36 2.22
CA ASP A 41 -1.91 -11.99 2.49
C ASP A 41 -2.83 -11.94 1.26
N LYS A 42 -2.87 -10.80 0.56
CA LYS A 42 -3.66 -10.65 -0.66
C LYS A 42 -3.13 -11.49 -1.82
N PHE A 43 -1.82 -11.48 -2.04
CA PHE A 43 -1.18 -12.26 -3.10
C PHE A 43 -1.41 -13.75 -2.90
N GLN A 44 -1.34 -14.23 -1.66
CA GLN A 44 -1.64 -15.62 -1.33
C GLN A 44 -3.11 -15.97 -1.53
N LYS A 45 -4.04 -15.20 -0.93
CA LYS A 45 -5.48 -15.50 -0.99
C LYS A 45 -6.07 -15.41 -2.40
N LEU A 46 -5.52 -14.54 -3.24
CA LEU A 46 -6.02 -14.30 -4.60
C LEU A 46 -5.21 -15.03 -5.67
N GLY A 47 -4.31 -15.93 -5.27
CA GLY A 47 -3.64 -16.87 -6.18
C GLY A 47 -2.57 -16.24 -7.08
N LEU A 48 -1.94 -15.13 -6.68
CA LEU A 48 -0.92 -14.44 -7.49
C LEU A 48 0.24 -15.39 -7.83
N TYR A 49 0.74 -16.14 -6.84
CA TYR A 49 1.89 -17.02 -7.04
C TYR A 49 1.61 -18.12 -8.07
N SER A 50 0.40 -18.69 -8.05
CA SER A 50 -0.02 -19.70 -9.03
C SER A 50 -0.14 -19.10 -10.42
N TYR A 51 -0.72 -17.90 -10.53
CA TYR A 51 -0.79 -17.16 -11.79
C TYR A 51 0.60 -16.88 -12.36
N LEU A 52 1.52 -16.35 -11.55
CA LEU A 52 2.89 -16.06 -11.96
C LEU A 52 3.60 -17.35 -12.42
N GLN A 53 3.44 -18.45 -11.68
CA GLN A 53 4.02 -19.73 -12.08
C GLN A 53 3.50 -20.21 -13.44
N SER A 54 2.19 -20.16 -13.66
CA SER A 54 1.59 -20.52 -14.95
C SER A 54 2.04 -19.60 -16.08
N SER A 55 2.10 -18.29 -15.84
CA SER A 55 2.53 -17.29 -16.82
C SER A 55 3.99 -17.49 -17.22
N THR A 56 4.88 -17.63 -16.23
CA THR A 56 6.29 -17.89 -16.44
C THR A 56 6.52 -19.22 -17.18
N ASN A 57 5.84 -20.31 -16.80
CA ASN A 57 5.95 -21.58 -17.49
C ASN A 57 5.48 -21.50 -18.95
N SER A 58 4.39 -20.76 -19.22
CA SER A 58 3.89 -20.55 -20.58
C SER A 58 4.90 -19.76 -21.44
N SER A 59 5.58 -18.78 -20.85
CA SER A 59 6.62 -18.00 -21.51
C SER A 59 7.85 -18.87 -21.84
N LEU A 60 8.31 -19.67 -20.88
CA LEU A 60 9.41 -20.62 -21.09
C LEU A 60 9.06 -21.71 -22.12
N ASP A 61 7.82 -22.21 -22.13
CA ASP A 61 7.33 -23.14 -23.15
C ASP A 61 7.38 -22.54 -24.56
N THR A 62 7.11 -21.23 -24.67
CA THR A 62 7.18 -20.51 -25.95
C THR A 62 8.63 -20.40 -26.42
N ILE A 63 9.54 -20.05 -25.52
CA ILE A 63 10.98 -20.02 -25.81
C ILE A 63 11.46 -21.42 -26.23
N ALA A 64 11.09 -22.47 -25.51
CA ALA A 64 11.45 -23.85 -25.84
C ALA A 64 11.05 -24.23 -27.27
N ARG A 65 9.83 -23.88 -27.69
CA ARG A 65 9.34 -24.14 -29.06
C ARG A 65 10.09 -23.34 -30.11
N VAL A 66 10.30 -22.04 -29.88
CA VAL A 66 10.99 -21.15 -30.83
C VAL A 66 12.45 -21.54 -30.98
N SER A 67 13.09 -21.96 -29.90
CA SER A 67 14.48 -22.39 -29.86
C SER A 67 14.69 -23.87 -30.20
N ASN A 68 13.63 -24.61 -30.51
CA ASN A 68 13.64 -26.04 -30.79
C ASN A 68 14.30 -26.90 -29.68
N LEU A 69 14.18 -26.46 -28.44
CA LEU A 69 14.66 -27.17 -27.25
C LEU A 69 13.52 -27.97 -26.62
N PRO A 70 13.79 -29.17 -26.07
CA PRO A 70 12.75 -29.91 -25.36
C PRO A 70 12.34 -29.20 -24.09
N LYS A 71 11.04 -29.23 -23.77
CA LYS A 71 10.46 -28.65 -22.56
C LYS A 71 11.15 -29.09 -21.27
N ALA A 72 11.73 -30.30 -21.26
CA ALA A 72 12.48 -30.83 -20.12
C ALA A 72 13.64 -29.92 -19.68
N VAL A 73 14.21 -29.11 -20.59
CA VAL A 73 15.25 -28.12 -20.26
C VAL A 73 14.72 -27.03 -19.32
N PHE A 74 13.45 -26.67 -19.46
CA PHE A 74 12.79 -25.59 -18.72
C PHE A 74 11.92 -26.08 -17.55
N ASN A 75 11.73 -27.40 -17.41
CA ASN A 75 10.95 -27.98 -16.33
C ASN A 75 11.54 -27.63 -14.96
N ASN A 76 10.67 -27.18 -14.04
CA ASN A 76 11.01 -26.83 -12.66
C ASN A 76 12.14 -25.79 -12.52
N VAL A 77 12.46 -25.04 -13.57
CA VAL A 77 13.39 -23.91 -13.46
C VAL A 77 12.83 -22.95 -12.42
N VAL A 78 11.56 -22.57 -12.53
CA VAL A 78 10.88 -21.65 -11.62
C VAL A 78 9.97 -22.40 -10.65
N SER A 79 10.44 -22.56 -9.41
CA SER A 79 9.64 -23.16 -8.33
C SER A 79 8.70 -22.12 -7.69
N GLN A 80 7.58 -22.60 -7.14
CA GLN A 80 6.62 -21.74 -6.45
C GLN A 80 7.23 -21.10 -5.18
N THR A 81 8.14 -21.81 -4.50
CA THR A 81 8.87 -21.29 -3.33
C THR A 81 9.82 -20.17 -3.70
N TRP A 82 10.56 -20.30 -4.81
CA TRP A 82 11.41 -19.24 -5.33
C TRP A 82 10.57 -18.02 -5.75
N LEU A 83 9.46 -18.22 -6.48
CA LEU A 83 8.55 -17.13 -6.86
C LEU A 83 8.02 -16.36 -5.66
N LYS A 84 7.58 -17.09 -4.63
CA LYS A 84 7.08 -16.48 -3.40
C LYS A 84 8.15 -15.60 -2.75
N SER A 85 9.37 -16.12 -2.60
CA SER A 85 10.49 -15.37 -2.04
C SER A 85 10.84 -14.12 -2.87
N GLN A 86 10.83 -14.21 -4.20
CA GLN A 86 11.13 -13.05 -5.05
C GLN A 86 10.05 -11.97 -4.97
N VAL A 87 8.77 -12.35 -4.97
CA VAL A 87 7.67 -11.39 -4.83
C VAL A 87 7.67 -10.75 -3.44
N GLU A 88 7.96 -11.53 -2.39
CA GLU A 88 8.12 -11.03 -1.01
C GLU A 88 9.28 -10.03 -0.90
N ASN A 89 10.44 -10.38 -1.43
CA ASN A 89 11.62 -9.51 -1.44
C ASN A 89 11.38 -8.25 -2.28
N SER A 90 10.76 -8.39 -3.45
CA SER A 90 10.43 -7.27 -4.33
C SER A 90 9.45 -6.30 -3.66
N THR A 91 8.41 -6.83 -3.01
CA THR A 91 7.41 -5.99 -2.33
C THR A 91 7.99 -5.31 -1.10
N THR A 92 8.73 -6.04 -0.27
CA THR A 92 9.39 -5.50 0.93
C THR A 92 10.43 -4.45 0.53
N GLY A 93 11.29 -4.75 -0.45
CA GLY A 93 12.27 -3.78 -0.95
C GLY A 93 11.63 -2.57 -1.62
N THR A 94 10.47 -2.71 -2.27
CA THR A 94 9.69 -1.58 -2.79
C THR A 94 9.17 -0.70 -1.65
N ILE A 95 8.68 -1.30 -0.55
CA ILE A 95 8.27 -0.55 0.65
C ILE A 95 9.47 0.14 1.31
N ASP A 96 10.61 -0.54 1.41
CA ASP A 96 11.84 0.04 1.96
C ASP A 96 12.35 1.19 1.08
N TYR A 97 12.18 1.09 -0.24
CA TYR A 97 12.44 2.20 -1.16
C TYR A 97 11.45 3.34 -0.90
N MET A 98 10.15 3.06 -0.84
CA MET A 98 9.12 4.08 -0.57
C MET A 98 9.33 4.80 0.77
N THR A 99 9.86 4.11 1.77
CA THR A 99 10.14 4.64 3.11
C THR A 99 11.56 5.20 3.30
N TYR A 100 12.33 5.33 2.22
CA TYR A 100 13.72 5.82 2.23
C TYR A 100 14.71 5.03 3.09
N LYS A 101 14.39 3.78 3.44
CA LYS A 101 15.36 2.85 4.05
C LYS A 101 16.41 2.39 3.04
N THR A 102 16.04 2.33 1.75
CA THR A 102 16.94 2.11 0.63
C THR A 102 16.72 3.16 -0.47
N ASN A 103 17.78 3.44 -1.22
CA ASN A 103 17.75 4.32 -2.40
C ASN A 103 17.57 3.56 -3.72
N ASN A 104 17.64 2.23 -3.67
CA ASN A 104 17.54 1.38 -4.85
C ASN A 104 16.34 0.44 -4.72
N LEU A 105 15.65 0.24 -5.84
CA LEU A 105 14.65 -0.81 -5.94
C LEU A 105 15.32 -2.20 -5.90
N PRO A 106 14.67 -3.19 -5.29
CA PRO A 106 15.18 -4.56 -5.29
C PRO A 106 15.20 -5.11 -6.72
N ALA A 107 16.35 -5.65 -7.13
CA ALA A 107 16.47 -6.37 -8.38
C ALA A 107 15.98 -7.82 -8.19
N ILE A 108 15.23 -8.34 -9.16
CA ILE A 108 14.89 -9.76 -9.23
C ILE A 108 16.15 -10.53 -9.64
N ASP A 109 16.63 -11.44 -8.78
CA ASP A 109 17.82 -12.24 -9.05
C ASP A 109 17.47 -13.53 -9.78
N THR A 110 17.64 -13.53 -11.10
CA THR A 110 17.43 -14.72 -11.94
C THR A 110 18.65 -15.63 -12.02
N ASN A 111 19.82 -15.25 -11.48
CA ASN A 111 21.06 -16.00 -11.67
C ASN A 111 20.98 -17.41 -11.06
N SER A 112 20.30 -17.53 -9.91
CA SER A 112 20.04 -18.82 -9.25
C SER A 112 19.20 -19.77 -10.09
N LEU A 113 18.25 -19.25 -10.89
CA LEU A 113 17.43 -20.05 -11.80
C LEU A 113 18.18 -20.47 -13.06
N LEU A 114 19.01 -19.58 -13.58
CA LEU A 114 19.79 -19.85 -14.79
C LEU A 114 20.79 -20.99 -14.57
N LYS A 115 21.21 -21.25 -13.31
CA LYS A 115 22.02 -22.43 -12.98
C LYS A 115 21.28 -23.75 -13.17
N THR A 116 20.02 -23.84 -12.73
CA THR A 116 19.17 -25.02 -12.96
C THR A 116 18.90 -25.22 -14.45
N PHE A 117 18.71 -24.13 -15.19
CA PHE A 117 18.62 -24.16 -16.65
C PHE A 117 19.90 -24.71 -17.29
N ASP A 118 21.07 -24.21 -16.90
CA ASP A 118 22.36 -24.67 -17.40
C ASP A 118 22.58 -26.17 -17.12
N GLU A 119 22.24 -26.64 -15.92
CA GLU A 119 22.36 -28.06 -15.56
C GLU A 119 21.45 -28.97 -16.40
N ASN A 120 20.22 -28.53 -16.69
CA ASN A 120 19.30 -29.27 -17.55
C ASN A 120 19.74 -29.25 -19.02
N LEU A 121 20.29 -28.11 -19.47
CA LEU A 121 20.82 -27.94 -20.80
C LEU A 121 22.06 -28.81 -21.04
N ASP A 122 22.98 -28.86 -20.09
CA ASP A 122 24.17 -29.72 -20.12
C ASP A 122 23.80 -31.20 -20.21
N LYS A 123 22.76 -31.64 -19.47
CA LYS A 123 22.24 -33.00 -19.57
C LYS A 123 21.69 -33.30 -20.96
N PHE A 124 20.95 -32.36 -21.55
CA PHE A 124 20.39 -32.51 -22.90
C PHE A 124 21.49 -32.56 -23.97
N ILE A 125 22.51 -31.71 -23.89
CA ILE A 125 23.65 -31.69 -24.83
C ILE A 125 24.40 -33.03 -24.76
N LYS A 126 24.69 -33.52 -23.54
CA LYS A 126 25.36 -34.81 -23.33
C LYS A 126 24.54 -36.00 -23.81
N SER A 127 23.22 -36.00 -23.61
CA SER A 127 22.35 -37.12 -24.05
C SER A 127 22.11 -37.13 -25.55
N SER A 128 22.20 -35.98 -26.22
CA SER A 128 21.86 -35.81 -27.63
C SER A 128 23.10 -35.82 -28.55
N ASN A 129 24.30 -36.00 -27.98
CA ASN A 129 25.57 -36.05 -28.71
C ASN A 129 25.82 -34.80 -29.59
N ILE A 130 25.37 -33.63 -29.12
CA ILE A 130 25.49 -32.36 -29.84
C ILE A 130 26.90 -31.81 -29.66
N THR A 131 27.60 -31.53 -30.75
CA THR A 131 28.90 -30.84 -30.73
C THR A 131 28.67 -29.35 -30.48
N VAL A 132 29.14 -28.84 -29.34
CA VAL A 132 29.02 -27.41 -29.00
C VAL A 132 30.17 -26.64 -29.64
N ASP A 133 29.89 -25.92 -30.71
CA ASP A 133 30.80 -24.92 -31.27
C ASP A 133 30.47 -23.51 -30.72
N LYS A 134 31.24 -22.49 -31.15
CA LYS A 134 31.00 -21.10 -30.73
C LYS A 134 29.62 -20.58 -31.12
N SER A 135 29.09 -20.97 -32.29
CA SER A 135 27.79 -20.51 -32.78
C SER A 135 26.64 -21.07 -31.93
N VAL A 136 26.74 -22.37 -31.59
CA VAL A 136 25.80 -23.05 -30.69
C VAL A 136 25.89 -22.43 -29.29
N GLN A 137 27.09 -22.17 -28.78
CA GLN A 137 27.28 -21.51 -27.48
C GLN A 137 26.63 -20.12 -27.42
N ASP A 138 26.77 -19.32 -28.49
CA ASP A 138 26.18 -17.98 -28.58
C ASP A 138 24.65 -18.04 -28.63
N GLN A 139 24.08 -19.01 -29.35
CA GLN A 139 22.62 -19.26 -29.36
C GLN A 139 22.12 -19.68 -27.98
N LEU A 140 22.81 -20.57 -27.28
CA LEU A 140 22.45 -21.00 -25.93
C LEU A 140 22.51 -19.85 -24.93
N ASN A 141 23.52 -18.99 -25.03
CA ASN A 141 23.62 -17.77 -24.22
C ASN A 141 22.49 -16.78 -24.50
N SER A 142 22.07 -16.67 -25.77
CA SER A 142 20.92 -15.84 -26.16
C SER A 142 19.61 -16.36 -25.56
N ILE A 143 19.37 -17.67 -25.64
CA ILE A 143 18.20 -18.33 -25.05
C ILE A 143 18.19 -18.18 -23.53
N ARG A 144 19.36 -18.33 -22.89
CA ARG A 144 19.54 -18.10 -21.45
C ARG A 144 19.14 -16.67 -21.07
N SER A 145 19.65 -15.68 -21.80
CA SER A 145 19.34 -14.27 -21.58
C SER A 145 17.85 -13.97 -21.79
N GLN A 146 17.25 -14.49 -22.86
CA GLN A 146 15.83 -14.33 -23.18
C GLN A 146 14.92 -14.96 -22.11
N SER A 147 15.31 -16.13 -21.59
CA SER A 147 14.59 -16.81 -20.52
C SER A 147 14.66 -16.02 -19.21
N GLY A 148 15.84 -15.53 -18.84
CA GLY A 148 16.00 -14.67 -17.66
C GLY A 148 15.20 -13.36 -17.78
N GLY A 149 15.23 -12.72 -18.95
CA GLY A 149 14.44 -11.52 -19.25
C GLY A 149 12.94 -11.77 -19.12
N SER A 150 12.45 -12.84 -19.75
CA SER A 150 11.02 -13.18 -19.72
C SER A 150 10.52 -13.50 -18.30
N ILE A 151 11.30 -14.25 -17.51
CA ILE A 151 10.97 -14.51 -16.09
C ILE A 151 10.88 -13.20 -15.30
N LYS A 152 11.83 -12.28 -15.52
CA LYS A 152 11.85 -10.99 -14.85
C LYS A 152 10.65 -10.13 -15.23
N ASP A 153 10.27 -10.11 -16.50
CA ASP A 153 9.15 -9.32 -17.01
C ASP A 153 7.81 -9.82 -16.46
N GLU A 154 7.62 -11.14 -16.37
CA GLU A 154 6.42 -11.74 -15.78
C GLU A 154 6.26 -11.42 -14.29
N ILE A 155 7.37 -11.36 -13.55
CA ILE A 155 7.36 -11.08 -12.10
C ILE A 155 7.27 -9.58 -11.83
N ASN A 156 7.79 -8.72 -12.70
CA ASN A 156 7.76 -7.26 -12.57
C ASN A 156 6.41 -6.66 -13.01
N LEU A 157 5.33 -7.13 -12.38
CA LEU A 157 3.93 -6.85 -12.70
C LEU A 157 3.56 -5.35 -12.83
N PHE A 158 4.32 -4.47 -12.18
CA PHE A 158 3.99 -3.04 -12.09
C PHE A 158 5.03 -2.12 -12.74
N SER A 159 6.08 -2.69 -13.35
CA SER A 159 7.18 -1.91 -13.97
C SER A 159 7.67 -0.76 -13.07
N PHE A 160 7.86 -1.04 -11.77
CA PHE A 160 8.20 -0.03 -10.77
C PHE A 160 9.50 0.73 -11.13
N ASP A 161 10.41 0.08 -11.84
CA ASP A 161 11.64 0.68 -12.38
C ASP A 161 11.36 1.86 -13.32
N THR A 162 10.27 1.82 -14.08
CA THR A 162 9.84 2.88 -14.99
C THR A 162 9.11 3.98 -14.23
N VAL A 163 8.15 3.59 -13.37
CA VAL A 163 7.32 4.54 -12.62
C VAL A 163 8.15 5.35 -11.62
N SER A 164 9.12 4.71 -10.96
CA SER A 164 9.99 5.33 -9.97
C SER A 164 10.84 6.48 -10.54
N LYS A 165 11.17 6.46 -11.83
CA LYS A 165 11.93 7.54 -12.48
C LYS A 165 11.10 8.81 -12.74
N SER A 166 9.77 8.72 -12.64
CA SER A 166 8.92 9.89 -12.86
C SER A 166 9.00 10.89 -11.70
N SER A 167 9.02 12.19 -12.03
CA SER A 167 9.06 13.27 -11.04
C SER A 167 7.80 13.29 -10.16
N SER A 168 6.64 12.93 -10.72
CA SER A 168 5.37 12.79 -10.00
C SER A 168 5.44 11.69 -8.94
N PHE A 169 6.03 10.53 -9.27
CA PHE A 169 6.20 9.45 -8.31
C PHE A 169 7.12 9.86 -7.16
N GLN A 170 8.25 10.54 -7.44
CA GLN A 170 9.14 11.01 -6.38
C GLN A 170 8.47 12.00 -5.43
N LYS A 171 7.57 12.86 -5.93
CA LYS A 171 6.73 13.73 -5.08
C LYS A 171 5.78 12.92 -4.20
N ILE A 172 5.06 11.97 -4.79
CA ILE A 172 4.13 11.09 -4.05
C ILE A 172 4.87 10.30 -2.97
N ARG A 173 6.01 9.69 -3.31
CA ARG A 173 6.91 8.99 -2.38
C ARG A 173 7.30 9.89 -1.21
N LYS A 174 7.75 11.12 -1.50
CA LYS A 174 8.12 12.10 -0.46
C LYS A 174 6.96 12.37 0.50
N TYR A 175 5.78 12.72 -0.03
CA TYR A 175 4.63 13.07 0.82
C TYR A 175 4.11 11.87 1.65
N LEU A 176 4.02 10.69 1.04
CA LEU A 176 3.60 9.49 1.76
C LEU A 176 4.62 9.08 2.82
N ASN A 177 5.92 9.25 2.56
CA ASN A 177 6.92 9.03 3.59
C ASN A 177 6.85 10.06 4.72
N LEU A 178 6.56 11.34 4.44
CA LEU A 178 6.35 12.33 5.50
C LEU A 178 5.21 11.91 6.44
N LEU A 179 4.10 11.42 5.88
CA LEU A 179 2.96 10.92 6.67
C LEU A 179 3.35 9.70 7.51
N TYR A 180 4.21 8.83 7.00
CA TYR A 180 4.68 7.65 7.72
C TYR A 180 5.72 7.97 8.81
N SER A 181 6.74 8.81 8.50
CA SER A 181 7.84 9.10 9.41
C SER A 181 7.47 10.05 10.56
N TYR A 182 6.49 10.93 10.35
CA TYR A 182 6.16 12.00 11.31
C TYR A 182 4.83 11.78 12.06
N GLU A 183 4.36 10.54 12.17
CA GLU A 183 3.14 10.19 12.93
C GLU A 183 3.17 10.75 14.36
N ASN A 184 4.29 10.58 15.07
CA ASN A 184 4.46 11.09 16.44
C ASN A 184 4.35 12.63 16.53
N ILE A 185 4.81 13.35 15.49
CA ILE A 185 4.68 14.82 15.45
C ILE A 185 3.23 15.23 15.22
N ILE A 186 2.49 14.48 14.39
CA ILE A 186 1.05 14.73 14.17
C ILE A 186 0.28 14.56 15.49
N ILE A 187 0.57 13.50 16.26
CA ILE A 187 -0.02 13.28 17.58
C ILE A 187 0.33 14.44 18.54
N LEU A 188 1.58 14.91 18.54
CA LEU A 188 1.99 16.05 19.35
C LEU A 188 1.22 17.34 18.99
N ILE A 189 0.99 17.60 17.69
CA ILE A 189 0.20 18.75 17.22
C ILE A 189 -1.25 18.65 17.70
N ILE A 190 -1.86 17.46 17.66
CA ILE A 190 -3.21 17.22 18.19
C ILE A 190 -3.27 17.58 19.68
N ILE A 191 -2.29 17.12 20.46
CA ILE A 191 -2.20 17.39 21.90
C ILE A 191 -2.04 18.89 22.17
N ILE A 192 -1.17 19.58 21.43
CA ILE A 192 -0.96 21.03 21.57
C ILE A 192 -2.25 21.79 21.28
N ILE A 193 -2.95 21.45 20.20
CA ILE A 193 -4.23 22.09 19.87
C ILE A 193 -5.28 21.82 20.97
N ALA A 194 -5.35 20.60 21.49
CA ALA A 194 -6.25 20.27 22.60
C ALA A 194 -5.90 21.09 23.87
N ILE A 195 -4.62 21.25 24.21
CA ILE A 195 -4.19 22.08 25.34
C ILE A 195 -4.56 23.54 25.14
N LEU A 196 -4.33 24.10 23.94
CA LEU A 196 -4.70 25.48 23.63
C LEU A 196 -6.21 25.70 23.74
N LEU A 197 -7.02 24.77 23.23
CA LEU A 197 -8.48 24.80 23.41
C LEU A 197 -8.86 24.75 24.89
N PHE A 198 -8.21 23.90 25.68
CA PHE A 198 -8.43 23.80 27.12
C PHE A 198 -8.10 25.11 27.85
N ILE A 199 -6.98 25.76 27.52
CA ILE A 199 -6.59 27.05 28.13
C ILE A 199 -7.61 28.15 27.83
N ILE A 200 -8.10 28.24 26.59
CA ILE A 200 -9.08 29.26 26.19
C ILE A 200 -10.41 29.07 26.94
N GLU A 201 -10.86 27.82 27.03
CA GLU A 201 -12.16 27.41 27.57
C GLU A 201 -12.08 26.81 29.00
N HIS A 202 -11.02 27.09 29.76
CA HIS A 202 -10.77 26.47 31.08
C HIS A 202 -11.93 26.64 32.08
N ASN A 203 -12.71 27.71 31.95
CA ASN A 203 -13.87 27.99 32.79
C ASN A 203 -15.12 27.17 32.40
N ASN A 204 -15.11 26.51 31.25
CA ASN A 204 -16.23 25.72 30.75
C ASN A 204 -15.75 24.47 30.00
N ILE A 205 -15.49 23.41 30.77
CA ILE A 205 -15.05 22.11 30.27
C ILE A 205 -16.03 21.52 29.25
N ALA A 206 -17.33 21.80 29.36
CA ALA A 206 -18.32 21.34 28.38
C ALA A 206 -18.10 21.97 27.00
N ILE A 207 -17.80 23.27 26.93
CA ILE A 207 -17.49 23.94 25.66
C ILE A 207 -16.20 23.39 25.05
N PHE A 208 -15.16 23.18 25.86
CA PHE A 208 -13.91 22.54 25.43
C PHE A 208 -14.14 21.17 24.77
N ILE A 209 -14.89 20.28 25.45
CA ILE A 209 -15.17 18.92 24.96
C ILE A 209 -15.99 18.98 23.65
N SER A 210 -16.96 19.91 23.57
CA SER A 210 -17.76 20.11 22.35
C SER A 210 -16.89 20.45 21.14
N TRP A 211 -15.91 21.34 21.28
CA TRP A 211 -15.03 21.74 20.16
C TRP A 211 -14.20 20.58 19.61
N ILE A 212 -13.69 19.70 20.48
CA ILE A 212 -13.01 18.48 20.05
C ILE A 212 -13.99 17.53 19.35
N GLY A 213 -15.19 17.37 19.92
CA GLY A 213 -16.25 16.56 19.32
C GLY A 213 -16.63 17.02 17.91
N TYR A 214 -16.80 18.32 17.70
CA TYR A 214 -17.08 18.89 16.38
C TYR A 214 -15.95 18.64 15.37
N SER A 215 -14.68 18.77 15.78
CA SER A 215 -13.54 18.46 14.91
C SER A 215 -13.51 16.99 14.48
N LEU A 216 -13.80 16.06 15.39
CA LEU A 216 -13.86 14.63 15.11
C LEU A 216 -15.00 14.28 14.15
N ILE A 217 -16.21 14.82 14.37
CA ILE A 217 -17.35 14.61 13.47
C ILE A 217 -17.04 15.16 12.09
N ALA A 218 -16.59 16.42 12.01
CA ALA A 218 -16.31 17.08 10.73
C ALA A 218 -15.18 16.36 9.96
N GLY A 219 -14.10 15.98 10.65
CA GLY A 219 -12.97 15.27 10.04
C GLY A 219 -13.36 13.88 9.56
N GLY A 220 -14.15 13.15 10.38
CA GLY A 220 -14.69 11.84 10.01
C GLY A 220 -15.63 11.92 8.81
N LEU A 221 -16.53 12.91 8.75
CA LEU A 221 -17.42 13.11 7.60
C LEU A 221 -16.65 13.42 6.31
N LEU A 222 -15.62 14.26 6.41
CA LEU A 222 -14.80 14.67 5.27
C LEU A 222 -14.10 13.49 4.59
N SER A 223 -13.66 12.48 5.35
CA SER A 223 -13.08 11.24 4.82
C SER A 223 -14.12 10.16 4.50
N LEU A 224 -15.29 10.18 5.15
CA LEU A 224 -16.37 9.20 4.91
C LEU A 224 -17.00 9.38 3.53
N VAL A 225 -17.29 10.63 3.13
CA VAL A 225 -18.01 10.88 1.86
C VAL A 225 -17.22 10.35 0.65
N PRO A 226 -15.93 10.69 0.44
CA PRO A 226 -15.17 10.17 -0.69
C PRO A 226 -15.01 8.64 -0.66
N SER A 227 -14.84 8.06 0.53
CA SER A 227 -14.68 6.61 0.65
C SER A 227 -15.96 5.85 0.30
N LEU A 228 -17.13 6.33 0.74
CA LEU A 228 -18.42 5.77 0.34
C LEU A 228 -18.67 5.94 -1.17
N VAL A 229 -18.39 7.12 -1.73
CA VAL A 229 -18.51 7.35 -3.18
C VAL A 229 -17.62 6.36 -3.95
N GLY A 230 -16.39 6.12 -3.51
CA GLY A 230 -15.49 5.13 -4.10
C GLY A 230 -16.05 3.70 -4.07
N ILE A 231 -16.72 3.31 -2.99
CA ILE A 231 -17.33 1.98 -2.85
C ILE A 231 -18.58 1.86 -3.73
N PHE A 232 -19.49 2.83 -3.67
CA PHE A 232 -20.77 2.77 -4.41
C PHE A 232 -20.61 2.94 -5.91
N SER A 233 -19.62 3.72 -6.35
CA SER A 233 -19.31 3.90 -7.78
C SER A 233 -18.75 2.63 -8.44
N ARG A 234 -18.41 1.60 -7.66
CA ARG A 234 -17.75 0.37 -8.14
C ARG A 234 -16.51 0.68 -8.99
N PHE A 235 -15.76 1.71 -8.59
CA PHE A 235 -14.55 2.13 -9.30
C PHE A 235 -13.58 0.97 -9.56
N THR A 236 -13.49 0.03 -8.61
CA THR A 236 -12.64 -1.18 -8.70
C THR A 236 -13.01 -2.11 -9.85
N ASP A 237 -14.28 -2.12 -10.27
CA ASP A 237 -14.77 -3.03 -11.32
C ASP A 237 -14.44 -2.49 -12.72
N ASN A 238 -14.24 -1.17 -12.81
CA ASN A 238 -14.02 -0.43 -14.06
C ASN A 238 -12.54 -0.14 -14.35
N ILE A 239 -11.62 -0.69 -13.57
CA ILE A 239 -10.18 -0.53 -13.83
C ILE A 239 -9.80 -1.32 -15.09
N ALA A 240 -9.22 -0.64 -16.08
CA ALA A 240 -8.73 -1.21 -17.33
C ALA A 240 -7.40 -1.94 -17.12
N ILE A 241 -7.44 -3.09 -16.44
CA ILE A 241 -6.32 -4.03 -16.34
C ILE A 241 -6.64 -5.24 -17.24
N GLY A 242 -5.78 -5.48 -18.23
CA GLY A 242 -5.97 -6.56 -19.21
C GLY A 242 -5.84 -7.97 -18.64
N ILE A 243 -5.20 -8.12 -17.47
CA ILE A 243 -5.00 -9.41 -16.81
C ILE A 243 -6.04 -9.61 -15.70
N PRO A 244 -6.96 -10.60 -15.80
CA PRO A 244 -8.04 -10.80 -14.84
C PRO A 244 -7.57 -10.98 -13.39
N THR A 245 -6.54 -11.80 -13.16
CA THR A 245 -6.00 -12.06 -11.81
C THR A 245 -5.46 -10.79 -11.18
N ILE A 246 -4.70 -9.99 -11.93
CA ILE A 246 -4.16 -8.71 -11.45
C ILE A 246 -5.27 -7.70 -11.20
N LYS A 247 -6.30 -7.68 -12.05
CA LYS A 247 -7.49 -6.85 -11.84
C LYS A 247 -8.17 -7.16 -10.51
N ILE A 248 -8.37 -8.45 -10.19
CA ILE A 248 -8.98 -8.88 -8.92
C ILE A 248 -8.10 -8.46 -7.72
N ILE A 249 -6.78 -8.65 -7.82
CA ILE A 249 -5.83 -8.28 -6.75
C ILE A 249 -5.84 -6.79 -6.49
N VAL A 250 -5.64 -5.97 -7.53
CA VAL A 250 -5.63 -4.51 -7.43
C VAL A 250 -6.98 -3.98 -6.94
N GLY A 251 -8.08 -4.52 -7.46
CA GLY A 251 -9.43 -4.19 -7.01
C GLY A 251 -9.65 -4.51 -5.52
N SER A 252 -9.17 -5.67 -5.05
CA SER A 252 -9.25 -6.05 -3.62
C SER A 252 -8.43 -5.12 -2.72
N ILE A 253 -7.23 -4.73 -3.15
CA ILE A 253 -6.36 -3.79 -2.42
C ILE A 253 -7.04 -2.42 -2.29
N ILE A 254 -7.52 -1.86 -3.41
CA ILE A 254 -8.22 -0.56 -3.41
C ILE A 254 -9.50 -0.62 -2.57
N SER A 255 -10.27 -1.70 -2.66
CA SER A 255 -11.46 -1.90 -1.83
C SER A 255 -11.12 -1.87 -0.33
N ASP A 256 -10.03 -2.53 0.07
CA ASP A 256 -9.58 -2.52 1.46
C ASP A 256 -9.06 -1.15 1.92
N TYR A 257 -8.50 -0.34 1.01
CA TYR A 257 -8.14 1.05 1.31
C TYR A 257 -9.39 1.89 1.58
N LEU A 258 -10.41 1.79 0.73
CA LEU A 258 -11.68 2.50 0.92
C LEU A 258 -12.37 2.07 2.22
N LYS A 259 -12.37 0.77 2.54
CA LYS A 259 -12.90 0.26 3.81
C LYS A 259 -12.14 0.78 5.02
N PHE A 260 -10.81 0.89 4.94
CA PHE A 260 -10.01 1.48 6.03
C PHE A 260 -10.46 2.90 6.34
N PHE A 261 -10.59 3.75 5.32
CA PHE A 261 -11.09 5.12 5.51
C PHE A 261 -12.53 5.12 6.04
N THR A 262 -13.41 4.29 5.49
CA THR A 262 -14.81 4.17 5.96
C THR A 262 -14.88 3.84 7.47
N TYR A 263 -14.17 2.79 7.92
CA TYR A 263 -14.21 2.36 9.31
C TYR A 263 -13.57 3.38 10.26
N SER A 264 -12.43 3.95 9.90
CA SER A 264 -11.77 4.98 10.72
C SER A 264 -12.61 6.26 10.81
N SER A 265 -13.28 6.65 9.73
CA SER A 265 -14.23 7.77 9.72
C SER A 265 -15.44 7.54 10.64
N ILE A 266 -16.01 6.32 10.61
CA ILE A 266 -17.12 5.95 11.52
C ILE A 266 -16.66 6.04 12.97
N ILE A 267 -15.47 5.54 13.30
CA ILE A 267 -14.89 5.63 14.65
C ILE A 267 -14.77 7.10 15.08
N PHE A 268 -14.25 7.97 14.23
CA PHE A 268 -14.12 9.41 14.54
C PHE A 268 -15.48 10.06 14.77
N ILE A 269 -16.48 9.77 13.93
CA ILE A 269 -17.83 10.30 14.09
C ILE A 269 -18.46 9.82 15.39
N VAL A 270 -18.37 8.52 15.72
CA VAL A 270 -18.93 7.95 16.95
C VAL A 270 -18.26 8.57 18.18
N LEU A 271 -16.92 8.66 18.20
CA LEU A 271 -16.19 9.31 19.29
C LEU A 271 -16.58 10.78 19.42
N GLY A 272 -16.71 11.49 18.30
CA GLY A 272 -17.14 12.88 18.30
C GLY A 272 -18.56 13.07 18.84
N ILE A 273 -19.50 12.21 18.48
CA ILE A 273 -20.87 12.20 19.02
C ILE A 273 -20.85 11.96 20.53
N ILE A 274 -20.07 10.97 20.99
CA ILE A 274 -19.93 10.67 22.43
C ILE A 274 -19.44 11.91 23.19
N LEU A 275 -18.42 12.62 22.67
CA LEU A 275 -17.92 13.84 23.30
C LEU A 275 -18.98 14.95 23.34
N VAL A 276 -19.73 15.16 22.26
CA VAL A 276 -20.81 16.17 22.23
C VAL A 276 -21.95 15.82 23.18
N VAL A 277 -22.27 14.53 23.36
CA VAL A 277 -23.28 14.11 24.35
C VAL A 277 -22.77 14.33 25.77
N ILE A 278 -21.51 14.00 26.05
CA ILE A 278 -20.87 14.25 27.35
C ILE A 278 -20.86 15.74 27.67
N SER A 279 -20.52 16.60 26.68
CA SER A 279 -20.52 18.04 26.91
C SER A 279 -21.91 18.58 27.22
N ALA A 280 -22.95 18.14 26.50
CA ALA A 280 -24.32 18.53 26.76
C ALA A 280 -24.78 18.12 28.18
N TYR A 281 -24.37 16.95 28.64
CA TYR A 281 -24.65 16.49 30.00
C TYR A 281 -23.94 17.35 31.07
N LEU A 282 -22.66 17.66 30.87
CA LEU A 282 -21.88 18.50 31.78
C LEU A 282 -22.42 19.94 31.85
N GLU A 283 -22.86 20.49 30.73
CA GLU A 283 -23.46 21.83 30.69
C GLU A 283 -24.82 21.88 31.41
N ARG A 284 -25.62 20.82 31.31
CA ARG A 284 -26.89 20.72 32.05
C ARG A 284 -26.64 20.67 33.56
N ASN A 285 -25.65 19.90 34.00
CA ASN A 285 -25.34 19.73 35.42
C ASN A 285 -24.74 21.00 36.05
N SER A 286 -23.91 21.74 35.31
CA SER A 286 -23.32 23.00 35.80
C SER A 286 -24.35 24.12 35.95
N ARG A 287 -25.40 24.16 35.11
CA ARG A 287 -26.51 25.13 35.24
C ARG A 287 -27.46 24.79 36.40
N GLY A 288 -27.66 23.51 36.74
CA GLY A 288 -28.52 23.08 37.85
C GLY A 288 -27.96 23.40 39.25
N PHE A 289 -26.66 23.67 39.37
CA PHE A 289 -26.00 24.02 40.63
C PHE A 289 -26.11 25.51 41.01
N ILE A 290 -26.44 26.38 40.05
CA ILE A 290 -26.59 27.84 40.26
C ILE A 290 -28.03 28.21 40.67
N SER A 291 -28.98 27.28 40.53
CA SER A 291 -30.41 27.49 40.80
C SER A 291 -30.89 26.89 42.14
N ARG A 292 -29.98 26.58 43.07
CA ARG A 292 -30.27 26.14 44.45
C ARG A 292 -29.50 27.02 45.42
#